data_AF-B6YW21-F1
#
_entry.id   AF-B6YW21-F1
#
_cell.length_a   1.000
_cell.length_b   1.000
_cell.length_c   1.000
_cell.angle_alpha   90.00
_cell.angle_beta   90.00
_cell.angle_gamma   90.00
#
_symmetry.space_group_name_H-M   'P 1'
#
loop_
_entity.id
_entity.type
_entity.pdbx_description
1 polymer ?
#
loop_
_entity_poly.entity_id
_entity_poly.type
_entity_poly.pdbx_seq_one_letter_code
_entity_poly.pdbx_strand_id
1 'polypeptide(L)' 'MKAKVCKFCAGDYLEEVVKLLQEKGYEVSVEECIGLCAKYECGNINVIVMEREISTRSFEEFIKALEG' A
#
# COMPACT_ATOMS: atom_id res chain seq x y z
N MET A 1 -8.56 8.17 8.88
CA MET A 1 -7.97 6.83 9.12
C MET A 1 -6.51 6.87 8.68
N LYS A 2 -5.57 6.05 9.19
CA LYS A 2 -4.14 6.13 8.78
C LYS A 2 -3.75 5.02 7.82
N ALA A 3 -2.93 5.35 6.82
CA ALA A 3 -2.31 4.40 5.91
C ALA A 3 -0.81 4.67 5.77
N LYS A 4 0.00 3.60 5.72
CA LYS A 4 1.44 3.67 5.44
C LYS A 4 1.72 2.95 4.13
N VAL A 5 2.39 3.62 3.20
CA VAL A 5 2.76 3.07 1.90
C VAL A 5 4.28 2.91 1.84
N CYS A 6 4.74 1.74 1.42
CA CYS A 6 6.16 1.51 1.19
C CYS A 6 6.59 2.08 -0.17
N LYS A 7 7.46 3.09 -0.16
CA LYS A 7 7.97 3.75 -1.37
C LYS A 7 8.61 2.76 -2.34
N PHE A 8 9.45 1.85 -1.83
CA PHE A 8 10.16 0.90 -2.69
C PHE A 8 9.27 -0.21 -3.24
N CYS A 9 8.27 -0.65 -2.47
CA CYS A 9 7.40 -1.75 -2.87
C CYS A 9 6.26 -1.28 -3.78
N ALA A 10 5.74 -0.07 -3.56
CA ALA A 10 4.72 0.49 -4.45
C ALA A 10 5.28 0.81 -5.83
N GLY A 11 6.57 1.12 -5.95
CA GLY A 11 7.26 1.31 -7.23
C GLY A 11 6.54 2.34 -8.10
N ASP A 12 6.28 1.97 -9.36
CA ASP A 12 5.58 2.82 -10.34
C ASP A 12 4.14 3.16 -9.92
N TYR A 13 3.50 2.32 -9.09
CA TYR A 13 2.14 2.54 -8.60
C TYR A 13 2.06 3.48 -7.39
N LEU A 14 3.17 4.03 -6.91
CA LEU A 14 3.20 4.84 -5.68
C LEU A 14 2.20 6.00 -5.72
N GLU A 15 2.19 6.77 -6.80
CA GLU A 15 1.30 7.94 -6.92
C GLU A 15 -0.18 7.53 -6.94
N GLU A 16 -0.51 6.47 -7.69
CA GLU A 16 -1.87 5.94 -7.81
C GLU A 16 -2.38 5.38 -6.48
N VAL A 17 -1.53 4.65 -5.75
CA VAL A 17 -1.82 4.10 -4.42
C VAL A 17 -2.07 5.23 -3.41
N VAL A 18 -1.21 6.24 -3.38
CA VAL A 18 -1.36 7.40 -2.48
C VAL A 18 -2.65 8.14 -2.78
N LYS A 19 -2.92 8.44 -4.06
CA LYS A 19 -4.12 9.14 -4.49
C LYS A 19 -5.39 8.38 -4.11
N LEU A 20 -5.46 7.08 -4.40
CA LEU A 20 -6.60 6.24 -4.05
C LEU A 20 -6.87 6.23 -2.54
N LEU A 21 -5.81 6.10 -1.73
CA LEU A 21 -5.94 6.12 -0.27
C LEU A 21 -6.43 7.49 0.23
N GLN A 22 -5.92 8.60 -0.31
CA GLN A 22 -6.40 9.94 0.03
C GLN A 22 -7.87 10.15 -0.37
N GLU A 23 -8.27 9.70 -1.57
CA GLU A 23 -9.66 9.75 -2.05
C GLU A 23 -10.61 8.94 -1.15
N LYS A 24 -10.14 7.82 -0.58
CA LYS A 24 -10.89 7.03 0.43
C LYS A 24 -10.80 7.62 1.86
N GLY A 25 -10.20 8.79 2.05
CA GLY A 25 -10.17 9.50 3.34
C GLY A 25 -9.09 9.01 4.32
N TYR A 26 -8.05 8.34 3.82
CA TYR A 26 -6.88 7.98 4.61
C TYR A 26 -5.87 9.13 4.67
N GLU A 27 -5.34 9.37 5.87
CA GLU A 27 -4.09 10.10 6.11
C GLU A 27 -2.93 9.17 5.72
N VAL A 28 -2.26 9.50 4.63
CA VAL A 28 -1.23 8.66 4.02
C VAL A 28 0.17 9.11 4.45
N SER A 29 0.97 8.19 4.98
CA SER A 29 2.42 8.35 5.17
C SER A 29 3.17 7.49 4.16
N VAL A 30 4.08 8.09 3.41
CA VAL A 30 4.97 7.35 2.50
C VAL A 30 6.30 7.15 3.22
N GLU A 31 6.62 5.89 3.50
CA GLU A 31 7.85 5.50 4.19
C GLU A 31 8.79 4.81 3.21
N GLU A 32 10.11 4.89 3.42
CA GLU A 32 11.07 4.17 2.59
C GLU A 32 10.82 2.65 2.66
N CYS A 33 10.72 2.09 3.87
CA CYS A 33 10.42 0.69 4.10
C CYS A 33 9.52 0.52 5.33
N ILE A 34 8.53 -0.38 5.23
CA ILE A 34 7.61 -0.72 6.32
C ILE A 34 7.74 -2.20 6.77
N GLY A 35 8.78 -2.89 6.33
CA GLY A 35 9.10 -4.26 6.76
C GLY A 35 8.31 -5.39 6.08
N LEU A 36 7.24 -5.07 5.33
CA LEU A 36 6.41 -6.10 4.67
C LEU A 36 7.15 -6.91 3.61
N CYS A 37 8.18 -6.36 2.97
CA CYS A 37 9.00 -7.09 2.00
C CYS A 37 9.86 -8.21 2.60
N ALA A 38 10.00 -8.30 3.94
CA ALA A 38 10.63 -9.45 4.59
C ALA A 38 9.66 -10.65 4.74
N LYS A 39 8.36 -10.38 4.68
CA LYS A 39 7.27 -11.36 4.84
C LYS A 39 6.64 -11.76 3.50
N TYR A 40 6.61 -10.82 2.55
CA TYR A 40 5.99 -10.98 1.25
C TYR A 40 7.03 -10.87 0.12
N GLU A 41 6.68 -11.40 -1.05
CA GLU A 41 7.56 -11.41 -2.21
C GLU A 41 7.89 -9.99 -2.72
N CYS A 42 9.06 -9.87 -3.36
CA CYS A 42 9.48 -8.64 -4.03
C CYS A 42 8.55 -8.34 -5.22
N GLY A 43 8.32 -7.06 -5.51
CA GLY A 43 7.42 -6.62 -6.57
C GLY A 43 5.96 -6.46 -6.15
N ASN A 44 5.61 -6.75 -4.90
CA ASN A 44 4.28 -6.47 -4.36
C ASN A 44 4.12 -5.00 -3.97
N ILE A 45 2.93 -4.45 -4.17
CA ILE A 45 2.47 -3.22 -3.52
C ILE A 45 2.22 -3.53 -2.05
N ASN A 46 2.95 -2.86 -1.16
CA ASN A 46 2.86 -3.08 0.28
C ASN A 46 2.32 -1.84 1.00
N VAL A 47 1.19 -2.00 1.67
CA VAL A 47 0.50 -0.93 2.41
C VAL A 47 0.01 -1.46 3.75
N ILE A 48 0.07 -0.63 4.80
CA ILE A 48 -0.59 -0.90 6.09
C ILE A 48 -1.72 0.11 6.27
N VAL A 49 -2.96 -0.35 6.39
CA VAL A 49 -4.15 0.48 6.58
C VAL A 49 -4.80 0.14 7.91
N MET A 50 -4.87 1.08 8.85
CA MET A 50 -5.52 0.87 10.17
C MET A 50 -5.14 -0.48 10.84
N GLU A 51 -3.86 -0.85 10.82
CA GLU A 51 -3.32 -2.12 11.35
C GLU A 51 -3.51 -3.38 10.47
N ARG A 52 -4.22 -3.28 9.35
CA ARG A 52 -4.29 -4.34 8.33
C ARG A 52 -3.14 -4.24 7.33
N GLU A 53 -2.43 -5.34 7.13
CA GLU A 53 -1.43 -5.47 6.07
C GLU A 53 -2.11 -5.82 4.73
N ILE A 54 -1.76 -5.09 3.67
CA ILE A 54 -2.16 -5.37 2.30
C ILE A 54 -0.87 -5.57 1.49
N SER A 55 -0.75 -6.74 0.87
CA SER A 55 0.36 -7.08 -0.03
C SER A 55 -0.20 -7.74 -1.29
N THR A 56 -0.07 -7.07 -2.43
CA THR A 56 -0.71 -7.45 -3.69
C THR A 56 0.22 -7.25 -4.87
N ARG A 57 0.14 -8.10 -5.90
CA ARG A 57 1.05 -8.04 -7.06
C ARG A 57 0.65 -7.01 -8.11
N SER A 58 -0.58 -6.52 -8.05
CA SER A 58 -1.10 -5.54 -9.00
C SER A 58 -1.96 -4.48 -8.31
N PHE A 59 -2.13 -3.35 -8.99
CA PHE A 59 -3.00 -2.28 -8.52
C PHE A 59 -4.48 -2.71 -8.47
N GLU A 60 -4.93 -3.58 -9.39
CA GLU A 60 -6.30 -4.11 -9.38
C GLU A 60 -6.55 -4.99 -8.14
N GLU A 61 -5.62 -5.88 -7.80
CA GLU A 61 -5.67 -6.65 -6.55
C GLU A 61 -5.65 -5.74 -5.32
N PHE A 62 -4.86 -4.67 -5.35
CA PHE A 62 -4.79 -3.70 -4.27
C PHE A 62 -6.16 -3.03 -4.01
N ILE A 63 -6.85 -2.58 -5.07
CA ILE A 63 -8.20 -2.00 -4.96
C ILE A 63 -9.16 -3.00 -4.32
N LYS A 64 -9.19 -4.24 -4.81
CA LYS A 64 -10.07 -5.30 -4.26
C LYS A 64 -9.75 -5.58 -2.80
N ALA A 65 -8.47 -5.69 -2.44
CA ALA A 65 -8.05 -5.94 -1.06
C ALA A 65 -8.42 -4.79 -0.11
N LEU A 66 -8.40 -3.55 -0.60
CA LEU A 66 -8.75 -2.35 0.16
C LEU A 66 -10.26 -2.26 0.46
N GLU A 67 -11.11 -2.82 -0.41
CA GLU A 67 -12.57 -2.79 -0.27
C GLU A 67 -13.12 -3.87 0.67
N GLY A 68 -12.34 -4.93 0.92
CA GLY A 68 -12.70 -6.00 1.86
C GLY A 68 -13.37 -7.18 1.18
#